data_AF-A0AB36J4X5-F1
#
_entry.id   AF-A0AB36J4X5-F1
#
_cell.length_a   1.000
_cell.length_b   1.000
_cell.length_c   1.000
_cell.angle_alpha   90.00
_cell.angle_beta   90.00
_cell.angle_gamma   90.00
#
_symmetry.space_group_name_H-M   'P 1'
#
loop_
_entity.id
_entity.type
_entity.pdbx_description
1 polymer ?
#
loop_
_entity_poly.entity_id
_entity_poly.type
_entity_poly.pdbx_seq_one_letter_code
_entity_poly.pdbx_strand_id
1 'polypeptide(L)'
;MVGNQEGIGTLKLECPQMHTVGRILKEAPHQSVVYDPGAQVGPRRFWPDEQDQPQFTTNCRFCEKPVGETTTTLQGKLRTLIDSASETIDTVTLQYV
;
A
#
# COMPACT_ATOMS: atom_id res chain seq x y z
N MET A 1 -5.20 -29.04 0.35
CA MET A 1 -4.69 -28.17 1.43
C MET A 1 -4.96 -26.75 0.98
N VAL A 2 -6.03 -26.13 1.48
CA VAL A 2 -6.38 -24.74 1.13
C VAL A 2 -5.35 -23.87 1.84
N GLY A 3 -4.37 -23.38 1.07
CA GLY A 3 -3.35 -22.48 1.57
C GLY A 3 -4.05 -21.28 2.16
N ASN A 4 -3.89 -21.11 3.46
CA ASN A 4 -4.57 -20.09 4.21
C ASN A 4 -4.10 -18.71 3.71
N GLN A 5 -4.89 -18.07 2.86
CA GLN A 5 -4.60 -16.72 2.37
C GLN A 5 -4.95 -15.66 3.42
N GLU A 6 -5.46 -16.07 4.60
CA GLU A 6 -5.64 -15.21 5.77
C GLU A 6 -4.27 -14.63 6.17
N GLY A 7 -4.06 -13.33 5.92
CA GLY A 7 -2.79 -12.67 6.20
C GLY A 7 -2.10 -11.99 5.01
N ILE A 8 -2.56 -12.24 3.79
CA ILE A 8 -1.94 -11.74 2.55
C ILE A 8 -2.85 -10.67 1.93
N GLY A 9 -2.27 -9.51 1.63
CA GLY A 9 -3.03 -8.36 1.12
C GLY A 9 -2.19 -7.49 0.21
N THR A 10 -2.76 -7.07 -0.92
CA THR A 10 -2.16 -6.12 -1.85
C THR A 10 -2.98 -4.84 -1.90
N LEU A 11 -2.47 -3.74 -1.35
CA LEU A 11 -3.10 -2.43 -1.45
C LEU A 11 -2.43 -1.62 -2.56
N LYS A 12 -3.11 -1.42 -3.68
CA LYS A 12 -2.62 -0.57 -4.77
C LYS A 12 -2.81 0.90 -4.41
N LEU A 13 -1.78 1.71 -4.63
CA LEU A 13 -1.83 3.15 -4.39
C LEU A 13 -2.01 3.88 -5.73
N GLU A 14 -3.03 4.71 -5.79
CA GLU A 14 -3.34 5.54 -6.94
C GLU A 14 -3.32 7.02 -6.57
N CYS A 15 -2.99 7.89 -7.51
CA CYS A 15 -3.22 9.32 -7.35
C CYS A 15 -4.71 9.65 -7.63
N PRO A 16 -5.19 10.87 -7.32
CA PRO A 16 -6.60 11.25 -7.56
C PRO A 16 -6.96 11.41 -9.05
N GLN A 17 -6.02 11.13 -9.95
CA GLN A 17 -6.25 10.98 -11.40
C GLN A 17 -6.23 9.52 -11.85
N MET A 18 -6.33 8.56 -10.90
CA MET A 18 -6.27 7.12 -11.15
C MET A 18 -4.95 6.65 -11.78
N HIS A 19 -3.84 7.35 -11.50
CA HIS A 19 -2.52 6.86 -11.90
C HIS A 19 -1.95 5.96 -10.81
N THR A 20 -1.50 4.76 -11.17
CA THR A 20 -0.81 3.86 -10.26
C THR A 20 0.54 4.44 -9.85
N VAL A 21 0.69 4.81 -8.58
CA VAL A 21 1.93 5.38 -8.04
C VAL A 21 2.75 4.37 -7.25
N GLY A 22 2.16 3.26 -6.85
CA GLY A 22 2.82 2.18 -6.13
C GLY A 22 1.83 1.14 -5.65
N ARG A 23 2.32 0.16 -4.90
CA ARG A 23 1.50 -0.85 -4.23
C ARG A 23 2.18 -1.32 -2.95
N ILE A 24 1.35 -1.59 -1.97
CA ILE A 24 1.72 -2.19 -0.69
C ILE A 24 1.40 -3.66 -0.78
N LEU A 25 2.32 -4.51 -0.36
CA LEU A 25 2.19 -5.95 -0.42
C LEU A 25 2.47 -6.50 0.98
N LYS A 26 1.59 -7.34 1.49
CA LYS A 26 1.86 -8.18 2.66
C LYS A 26 1.87 -9.63 2.19
N GLU A 27 3.05 -10.24 2.13
CA GLU A 27 3.25 -11.57 1.56
C GLU A 27 2.96 -12.71 2.56
N ALA A 28 2.94 -12.43 3.87
CA ALA A 28 2.54 -13.38 4.90
C ALA A 28 2.01 -12.67 6.16
N PRO A 29 1.14 -13.32 6.96
CA PRO A 29 0.60 -12.74 8.20
C PRO A 29 1.68 -12.30 9.21
N HIS A 30 2.79 -13.02 9.27
CA HIS A 30 3.93 -12.75 10.16
C HIS A 30 5.07 -11.96 9.49
N GLN A 31 4.98 -11.71 8.19
CA GLN A 31 5.97 -10.95 7.45
C GLN A 31 5.59 -9.47 7.46
N SER A 32 6.62 -8.64 7.45
CA SER A 32 6.44 -7.20 7.40
C SER A 32 5.87 -6.74 6.07
N VAL A 33 5.15 -5.63 6.13
CA VAL A 33 4.55 -5.00 4.96
C VAL A 33 5.64 -4.41 4.07
N VAL A 34 5.52 -4.60 2.77
CA VAL A 34 6.50 -4.15 1.77
C VAL A 34 5.84 -3.12 0.87
N TYR A 35 6.52 -1.99 0.69
CA TYR A 35 6.17 -1.00 -0.31
C TYR A 35 6.94 -1.26 -1.62
N ASP A 36 6.19 -1.45 -2.69
CA ASP A 36 6.71 -1.49 -4.07
C ASP A 36 6.28 -0.20 -4.76
N PRO A 37 7.16 0.82 -4.89
CA PRO A 37 6.87 2.04 -5.65
C PRO A 37 6.81 1.80 -7.17
N GLY A 38 6.83 0.54 -7.61
CA GLY A 38 6.91 0.13 -9.01
C GLY A 38 8.35 0.05 -9.51
N ALA A 39 8.60 -0.90 -10.43
CA ALA A 39 9.92 -1.28 -10.94
C ALA A 39 10.75 -0.12 -11.52
N GLN A 40 10.13 1.04 -11.80
CA GLN A 40 10.82 2.22 -12.34
C GLN A 40 11.26 3.23 -11.26
N VAL A 41 10.82 3.09 -10.00
CA VAL A 41 11.04 4.09 -8.92
C VAL A 41 12.09 3.64 -7.91
N GLY A 42 12.27 2.34 -7.71
CA GLY A 42 13.33 1.81 -6.85
C GLY A 42 13.07 0.36 -6.40
N PRO A 43 14.00 -0.24 -5.66
CA PRO A 43 13.79 -1.56 -5.07
C PRO A 43 12.61 -1.54 -4.10
N ARG A 44 11.96 -2.68 -3.92
CA ARG A 44 10.97 -2.89 -2.85
C ARG A 44 11.59 -2.51 -1.51
N ARG A 45 10.91 -1.66 -0.76
CA ARG A 45 11.35 -1.23 0.56
C ARG A 45 10.37 -1.73 1.60
N PHE A 46 10.88 -1.88 2.82
CA PHE A 46 10.02 -2.08 3.97
C PHE A 46 9.07 -0.89 4.11
N TRP A 47 7.77 -1.17 4.29
CA TRP A 47 6.78 -0.14 4.59
C TRP A 47 6.87 0.21 6.07
N PRO A 48 7.29 1.43 6.44
CA PRO A 48 7.44 1.81 7.85
C PRO A 48 6.09 1.86 8.57
N ASP A 49 6.11 1.53 9.85
CA ASP A 49 4.91 1.56 10.69
C ASP A 49 4.46 3.00 10.95
N GLU A 50 3.20 3.21 11.31
CA GLU A 50 2.66 4.56 11.58
C GLU A 50 3.48 5.30 12.65
N GLN A 51 4.02 4.54 13.62
CA GLN A 51 4.83 5.07 14.72
C GLN A 51 6.17 5.63 14.24
N ASP A 52 6.71 5.10 13.13
CA ASP A 52 7.98 5.53 12.54
C ASP A 52 7.75 6.60 11.46
N GLN A 53 6.72 6.40 10.64
CA GLN A 53 6.29 7.31 9.58
C GLN A 53 4.77 7.51 9.62
N PRO A 54 4.25 8.58 10.25
CA PRO A 54 2.82 8.82 10.37
C PRO A 54 2.16 9.28 9.05
N GLN A 55 2.92 9.94 8.18
CA GLN A 55 2.48 10.34 6.84
C GLN A 55 3.28 9.62 5.78
N PHE A 56 2.56 8.93 4.90
CA PHE A 56 3.12 8.32 3.73
C PHE A 56 3.02 9.29 2.54
N THR A 57 4.17 9.71 2.01
CA THR A 57 4.25 10.59 0.84
C THR A 57 5.03 9.90 -0.28
N THR A 58 4.45 9.88 -1.48
CA THR A 58 5.06 9.38 -2.71
C THR A 58 4.87 10.40 -3.83
N ASN A 59 5.71 10.38 -4.87
CA ASN A 59 5.56 11.31 -5.98
C ASN A 59 4.87 10.63 -7.16
N CYS A 60 3.77 11.20 -7.64
CA CYS A 60 3.11 10.69 -8.84
C CYS A 60 3.92 11.10 -10.06
N ARG A 61 4.48 10.14 -10.81
CA ARG A 61 5.26 10.45 -12.02
C ARG A 61 4.44 10.98 -13.19
N PHE A 62 3.15 10.66 -13.23
CA PHE A 62 2.24 11.12 -14.29
C PHE A 62 1.75 12.54 -14.04
N CYS A 63 1.48 12.90 -12.78
CA CYS A 63 1.05 14.24 -12.40
C CYS A 63 2.23 15.17 -12.04
N GLU A 64 3.42 14.59 -11.85
CA GLU A 64 4.63 15.26 -11.34
C GLU A 64 4.38 15.99 -10.01
N LYS A 65 3.44 15.47 -9.22
CA LYS A 65 2.99 16.06 -7.96
C LYS A 65 3.15 15.09 -6.79
N PRO A 66 3.51 15.60 -5.59
CA PRO A 66 3.51 14.80 -4.38
C PRO A 66 2.08 14.40 -4.05
N VAL A 67 1.90 13.12 -3.77
CA VAL A 67 0.66 12.54 -3.27
C VAL A 67 0.95 11.76 -2.01
N GLY A 68 0.02 11.75 -1.08
CA GLY A 68 0.23 11.12 0.21
C GLY A 68 -1.08 10.86 0.91
N GLU A 69 -0.96 10.04 1.94
CA GLU A 69 -2.06 9.65 2.81
C GLU A 69 -1.50 9.36 4.19
N THR A 70 -2.34 9.37 5.21
CA THR A 70 -1.92 8.95 6.55
C THR A 70 -1.64 7.45 6.55
N THR A 71 -0.50 7.07 7.14
CA THR A 71 -0.12 5.66 7.27
C THR A 71 -1.19 4.88 8.01
N THR A 72 -1.86 5.50 9.00
CA THR A 72 -3.03 4.96 9.70
C THR A 72 -4.15 4.53 8.75
N THR A 73 -4.49 5.37 7.77
CA THR A 73 -5.57 5.06 6.79
C THR A 73 -5.17 3.89 5.92
N LEU A 74 -3.92 3.86 5.45
CA LEU A 74 -3.39 2.79 4.61
C LEU A 74 -3.28 1.47 5.38
N GLN A 75 -2.81 1.50 6.62
CA GLN A 75 -2.76 0.34 7.50
C GLN A 75 -4.18 -0.16 7.85
N GLY A 76 -5.12 0.75 8.13
CA GLY A 76 -6.51 0.42 8.37
C GLY A 76 -7.13 -0.32 7.18
N LYS A 77 -6.95 0.22 5.97
CA LYS A 77 -7.39 -0.43 4.73
C LYS A 77 -6.72 -1.78 4.50
N LEU A 78 -5.40 -1.86 4.65
CA LEU A 78 -4.67 -3.12 4.51
C LEU A 78 -5.14 -4.16 5.53
N ARG A 79 -5.45 -3.75 6.76
CA ARG A 79 -5.95 -4.64 7.81
C ARG A 79 -7.35 -5.15 7.50
N THR A 80 -8.25 -4.28 7.02
CA THR A 80 -9.56 -4.70 6.50
C THR A 80 -9.41 -5.69 5.34
N LEU A 81 -8.42 -5.48 4.47
CA LEU A 81 -8.12 -6.39 3.37
C LEU A 81 -7.66 -7.77 3.82
N ILE A 82 -6.73 -7.79 4.79
CA ILE A 82 -6.18 -9.02 5.35
C ILE A 82 -7.25 -9.81 6.12
N ASP A 83 -8.17 -9.10 6.77
CA ASP A 83 -9.32 -9.68 7.48
C ASP A 83 -10.40 -10.19 6.50
N SER A 84 -10.46 -9.61 5.30
CA SER A 84 -11.41 -10.03 4.26
C SER A 84 -10.99 -11.36 3.63
N ALA A 85 -11.78 -12.41 3.87
CA ALA A 85 -11.57 -13.72 3.25
C ALA A 85 -11.83 -13.74 1.73
N SER A 86 -12.50 -12.71 1.19
CA SER A 86 -12.90 -12.63 -0.22
C SER A 86 -12.02 -11.70 -1.05
N GLU A 87 -11.49 -10.64 -0.45
CA GLU A 87 -10.79 -9.58 -1.16
C GLU A 87 -9.37 -9.40 -0.61
N THR A 88 -8.38 -9.94 -1.34
CA THR A 88 -6.95 -9.81 -0.99
C THR A 88 -6.27 -8.66 -1.74
N ILE A 89 -7.01 -7.92 -2.57
CA ILE A 89 -6.50 -6.80 -3.36
C ILE A 89 -7.49 -5.63 -3.25
N ASP A 90 -7.03 -4.48 -2.74
CA ASP A 90 -7.79 -3.22 -2.72
C ASP A 90 -6.98 -2.12 -3.38
N THR A 91 -7.66 -1.06 -3.74
CA THR A 91 -7.04 0.12 -4.31
C THR A 91 -7.44 1.35 -3.51
N VAL A 92 -6.45 2.18 -3.18
CA VAL A 92 -6.65 3.41 -2.42
C VAL A 92 -6.15 4.59 -3.24
N THR A 93 -7.02 5.58 -3.32
CA THR A 93 -6.73 6.85 -3.96
C THR A 93 -6.12 7.79 -2.93
N LEU A 94 -4.84 8.10 -3.09
CA LEU A 94 -4.10 9.07 -2.28
C LEU A 94 -4.55 10.50 -2.59
N GLN A 95 -4.29 11.41 -1.65
CA GLN A 95 -4.58 12.84 -1.80
C GLN A 95 -3.32 13.62 -2.21
N TYR A 96 -3.49 14.81 -2.81
CA TYR A 96 -2.36 15.71 -3.04
C TYR A 96 -1.88 16.32 -1.72
N VAL A 97 -0.57 16.49 -1.57
CA VAL A 97 0.08 17.02 -0.36
C VAL A 97 0.74 18.36 -0.66
#